data_AF-A0A5C7Q9T2-F1
#
_entry.id   AF-A0A5C7Q9T2-F1
#
_cell.length_a   1.000
_cell.length_b   1.000
_cell.length_c   1.000
_cell.angle_alpha   90.00
_cell.angle_beta   90.00
_cell.angle_gamma   90.00
#
_symmetry.space_group_name_H-M   'P 1'
#
loop_
_entity.id
_entity.type
_entity.pdbx_description
1 polymer ?
#
loop_
_entity_poly.entity_id
_entity_poly.type
_entity_poly.pdbx_seq_one_letter_code
_entity_poly.pdbx_strand_id
1 'polypeptide(L)'
;QPYPEDEAVKAAWLTVYRAPEQHWELYQLGEELTDLEDAFRLWRFRHVTTVERVIGFKRGTGGTSGVGYLRKMLDTVLFPEIWKLRTDL
;
A
#
# COMPACT_ATOMS: atom_id res chain seq x y z
N GLN A 1 13.59 4.59 5.39
CA GLN A 1 13.39 4.95 3.97
C GLN A 1 12.28 4.09 3.42
N PRO A 2 11.45 4.59 2.50
CA PRO A 2 10.47 3.74 1.80
C PRO A 2 11.20 2.67 1.00
N TYR A 3 10.59 1.49 0.88
CA TYR A 3 11.11 0.40 0.07
C TYR A 3 11.12 0.85 -1.41
N PRO A 4 12.28 0.81 -2.10
CA PRO A 4 12.35 1.09 -3.52
C PRO A 4 11.87 -0.12 -4.30
N GLU A 5 11.13 0.12 -5.38
CA GLU A 5 10.71 -0.90 -6.32
C GLU A 5 11.91 -1.58 -7.01
N ASP A 6 11.78 -2.88 -7.25
CA ASP A 6 12.76 -3.70 -7.95
C ASP A 6 12.12 -4.44 -9.14
N GLU A 7 12.64 -4.20 -10.34
CA GLU A 7 12.19 -4.85 -11.58
C GLU A 7 12.35 -6.38 -11.56
N ALA A 8 13.37 -6.90 -10.87
CA ALA A 8 13.55 -8.35 -10.73
C ALA A 8 12.45 -8.97 -9.86
N VAL A 9 12.03 -8.27 -8.80
CA VAL A 9 10.92 -8.70 -7.94
C VAL A 9 9.60 -8.66 -8.72
N LYS A 10 9.37 -7.60 -9.51
CA LYS A 10 8.21 -7.49 -10.40
C LYS A 10 8.16 -8.62 -11.42
N ALA A 11 9.29 -8.95 -12.06
CA ALA A 11 9.37 -10.05 -13.02
C ALA A 11 9.06 -11.41 -12.35
N ALA A 12 9.55 -11.64 -11.14
CA ALA A 12 9.25 -12.84 -10.38
C ALA A 12 7.74 -12.97 -10.08
N TRP A 13 7.09 -11.88 -9.68
CA TRP A 13 5.65 -11.87 -9.48
C TRP A 13 4.87 -12.12 -10.79
N LEU A 14 5.29 -11.55 -11.91
CA LEU A 14 4.67 -11.85 -13.21
C LEU A 14 4.74 -13.34 -13.57
N THR A 15 5.85 -14.02 -13.27
CA THR A 15 5.96 -15.48 -13.45
C THR A 15 4.92 -16.22 -12.61
N VAL A 16 4.77 -15.85 -11.33
CA VAL A 16 3.78 -16.44 -10.42
C VAL A 16 2.36 -16.23 -10.94
N TYR A 17 2.00 -15.00 -11.29
CA TYR A 17 0.64 -14.65 -11.73
C TYR A 17 0.26 -15.20 -13.11
N ARG A 18 1.24 -15.49 -13.98
CA ARG A 18 1.00 -16.13 -15.29
C ARG A 18 0.78 -17.65 -15.20
N ALA A 19 1.21 -18.29 -14.11
CA ALA A 19 1.00 -19.71 -13.88
C ALA A 19 0.51 -20.00 -12.44
N PRO A 20 -0.70 -19.53 -12.04
CA PRO A 20 -1.18 -19.67 -10.67
C PRO A 20 -1.29 -21.13 -10.21
N GLU A 21 -1.65 -22.05 -11.09
CA GLU A 21 -1.73 -23.48 -10.77
C GLU A 21 -0.37 -24.09 -10.39
N GLN A 22 0.72 -23.57 -10.96
CA GLN A 22 2.09 -24.04 -10.69
C GLN A 22 2.70 -23.35 -9.45
N HIS A 23 2.19 -22.17 -9.10
CA HIS A 23 2.72 -21.31 -8.05
C HIS A 23 1.64 -20.89 -7.04
N TRP A 24 0.71 -21.79 -6.71
CA TRP A 24 -0.50 -21.46 -5.96
C TRP A 24 -0.25 -20.73 -4.64
N GLU A 25 0.69 -21.23 -3.82
CA GLU A 25 1.00 -20.61 -2.51
C GLU A 25 1.52 -19.18 -2.66
N LEU A 26 2.35 -18.93 -3.68
CA LEU A 26 2.89 -17.59 -3.93
C LEU A 26 1.82 -16.68 -4.52
N TYR A 27 1.00 -17.19 -5.45
CA TYR A 27 -0.14 -16.45 -5.99
C TYR A 27 -1.09 -16.01 -4.87
N GLN A 28 -1.46 -16.95 -3.99
CA GLN A 28 -2.30 -16.66 -2.83
C GLN A 28 -1.65 -15.63 -1.91
N LEU A 29 -0.35 -15.75 -1.63
CA LEU A 29 0.38 -14.74 -0.86
C LEU A 29 0.31 -13.35 -1.51
N GLY A 30 0.45 -13.25 -2.83
CA GLY A 30 0.35 -11.97 -3.56
C GLY A 30 -1.02 -11.31 -3.40
N GLU A 31 -2.10 -12.10 -3.46
CA GLU A 31 -3.46 -11.61 -3.23
C GLU A 31 -3.67 -11.16 -1.77
N GLU A 32 -3.23 -11.95 -0.78
CA GLU A 32 -3.33 -11.58 0.63
C GLU A 32 -2.52 -10.30 0.97
N LEU A 33 -1.37 -10.09 0.32
CA LEU A 33 -0.60 -8.85 0.44
C LEU A 33 -1.33 -7.65 -0.18
N THR A 34 -2.05 -7.87 -1.29
CA THR A 34 -2.92 -6.84 -1.89
C THR A 34 -4.03 -6.46 -0.90
N ASP A 35 -4.75 -7.46 -0.38
CA ASP A 35 -5.85 -7.26 0.57
C ASP A 35 -5.39 -6.54 1.85
N LEU A 36 -4.21 -6.89 2.35
CA LEU A 36 -3.58 -6.22 3.48
C LEU A 36 -3.34 -4.73 3.19
N GLU A 37 -2.77 -4.40 2.03
CA GLU A 37 -2.50 -3.00 1.67
C GLU A 37 -3.80 -2.22 1.50
N ASP A 38 -4.84 -2.80 0.91
CA ASP A 38 -6.15 -2.17 0.76
C ASP A 38 -6.82 -1.90 2.12
N ALA A 39 -6.80 -2.88 3.02
CA ALA A 39 -7.26 -2.69 4.39
C ALA A 39 -6.48 -1.57 5.09
N PHE A 40 -5.16 -1.49 4.86
CA PHE A 40 -4.32 -0.46 5.46
C PHE A 40 -4.56 0.94 4.88
N ARG A 41 -4.81 1.05 3.56
CA ARG A 41 -5.23 2.30 2.90
C ARG A 41 -6.56 2.80 3.47
N LEU A 42 -7.53 1.90 3.62
CA LEU A 42 -8.82 2.23 4.23
C LEU A 42 -8.67 2.70 5.69
N TRP A 43 -7.81 2.03 6.47
CA TRP A 43 -7.48 2.46 7.82
C TRP A 43 -6.84 3.86 7.84
N ARG A 44 -5.84 4.14 6.99
CA ARG A 44 -5.21 5.47 6.89
C ARG A 44 -6.23 6.55 6.55
N PHE A 45 -7.14 6.27 5.62
CA PHE A 45 -8.21 7.19 5.23
C PHE A 45 -9.19 7.48 6.37
N ARG A 46 -9.65 6.43 7.06
CA ARG A 46 -10.51 6.59 8.26
C ARG A 46 -9.78 7.38 9.36
N HIS A 47 -8.50 7.11 9.56
CA HIS A 47 -7.68 7.80 10.55
C HIS A 47 -7.57 9.30 10.26
N VAL A 48 -7.20 9.69 9.04
CA VAL A 48 -7.09 11.12 8.68
C VAL A 48 -8.43 11.84 8.79
N THR A 49 -9.53 11.17 8.41
CA THR A 49 -10.88 11.73 8.50
C THR A 49 -11.28 12.00 9.95
N THR A 50 -11.00 11.05 10.85
CA THR A 50 -11.25 11.22 12.29
C THR A 50 -10.42 12.36 12.88
N VAL A 51 -9.13 12.45 12.53
CA VAL A 51 -8.26 13.53 13.01
C VAL A 51 -8.76 14.90 12.53
N GLU A 52 -9.10 15.02 11.24
CA GLU A 52 -9.64 16.25 10.66
C GLU A 52 -10.95 16.68 11.35
N ARG A 53 -11.83 15.73 11.68
CA ARG A 53 -13.09 16.01 12.39
C ARG A 53 -12.88 16.52 13.81
N VAL A 54 -11.85 16.04 14.52
CA VAL A 54 -11.64 16.35 15.94
C VAL A 54 -10.81 17.63 16.13
N ILE A 55 -9.74 17.81 15.35
CA ILE A 55 -8.80 18.94 15.55
C ILE A 55 -8.67 19.86 14.33
N GLY A 56 -9.39 19.60 13.25
CA GLY A 56 -9.25 20.33 12.00
C GLY A 56 -7.83 20.21 11.45
N PHE A 57 -7.26 21.33 11.01
CA PHE A 57 -5.91 21.43 10.46
C PHE A 57 -4.86 21.89 11.48
N LYS A 58 -5.13 21.76 12.79
CA LYS A 58 -4.15 22.08 13.83
C LYS A 58 -2.91 21.19 13.68
N ARG A 59 -1.77 21.75 14.08
CA ARG A 59 -0.49 21.02 14.18
C ARG A 59 -0.64 19.83 15.13
N GLY A 60 -0.10 18.68 14.75
CA GLY A 60 -0.15 17.49 15.57
C GLY A 60 0.74 17.62 16.82
N THR A 61 0.37 16.95 17.90
CA THR A 61 1.17 16.91 19.14
C THR A 61 2.56 16.31 18.93
N GLY A 62 2.73 15.44 17.93
CA GLY A 62 4.03 14.91 17.49
C GLY A 62 4.87 15.86 16.63
N GLY A 63 4.49 17.15 16.52
CA GLY A 63 5.24 18.14 15.74
C GLY A 63 5.06 18.08 14.22
N THR A 64 4.15 17.24 13.72
CA THR A 64 3.80 17.19 12.30
C THR A 64 2.76 18.25 11.95
N SER A 65 2.52 18.49 10.66
CA SER A 65 1.42 19.35 10.19
C SER A 65 0.01 18.74 10.40
N GLY A 66 -0.13 17.68 11.21
CA GLY A 66 -1.40 17.03 11.50
C GLY A 66 -1.98 16.36 10.26
N VAL A 67 -3.20 16.74 9.88
CA VAL A 67 -3.91 16.23 8.69
C VAL A 67 -3.05 16.30 7.43
N GLY A 68 -2.27 17.37 7.23
CA GLY A 68 -1.43 17.51 6.04
C GLY A 68 -0.34 16.43 5.93
N TYR A 69 0.26 16.02 7.05
CA TYR A 69 1.20 14.90 7.08
C TYR A 69 0.49 13.58 6.82
N LEU A 70 -0.66 13.35 7.45
CA LEU A 70 -1.44 12.11 7.29
C LEU A 70 -1.95 11.92 5.86
N ARG A 71 -2.37 12.99 5.18
CA ARG A 71 -2.77 12.93 3.77
C ARG A 71 -1.62 12.45 2.88
N LYS A 72 -0.39 12.94 3.10
CA LYS A 72 0.80 12.46 2.35
C LYS A 72 1.08 10.96 2.56
N MET A 73 0.70 10.41 3.71
CA MET A 73 0.85 8.97 3.96
C MET A 73 -0.10 8.11 3.13
N LEU A 74 -1.17 8.68 2.55
CA LEU A 74 -2.06 7.96 1.63
C LEU A 74 -1.37 7.64 0.29
N ASP A 75 -0.37 8.44 -0.09
CA ASP A 75 0.39 8.25 -1.34
C ASP A 75 1.43 7.13 -1.22
N THR A 76 1.64 6.57 -0.02
CA THR A 76 2.62 5.49 0.21
C THR A 76 2.06 4.15 -0.23
N VAL A 77 2.71 3.53 -1.22
CA VAL A 77 2.48 2.15 -1.68
C VAL A 77 3.39 1.20 -0.90
N LEU A 78 2.85 0.10 -0.37
CA LEU A 78 3.64 -0.86 0.42
C LEU A 78 4.28 -1.95 -0.45
N PHE A 79 3.53 -2.47 -1.43
CA PHE A 79 3.98 -3.54 -2.33
C PHE A 79 3.93 -3.09 -3.80
N PRO A 80 4.80 -2.16 -4.23
CA PRO A 80 4.67 -1.49 -5.52
C PRO A 80 4.68 -2.44 -6.72
N GLU A 81 5.43 -3.53 -6.66
CA GLU A 81 5.51 -4.53 -7.72
C GLU A 81 4.18 -5.28 -7.93
N ILE A 82 3.45 -5.58 -6.85
CA ILE A 82 2.14 -6.27 -6.89
C ILE A 82 1.06 -5.37 -7.49
N TRP A 83 1.14 -4.06 -7.25
CA TRP A 83 0.23 -3.10 -7.88
C TRP A 83 0.51 -2.91 -9.36
N LYS A 84 1.79 -2.81 -9.73
CA LYS A 84 2.21 -2.54 -11.11
C LYS A 84 2.05 -3.74 -12.03
N LEU A 85 2.25 -4.97 -11.56
CA LEU A 85 2.07 -6.15 -12.41
C LEU A 85 0.64 -6.24 -12.98
N ARG A 86 -0.37 -5.66 -12.31
CA ARG A 86 -1.77 -5.67 -12.77
C ARG A 86 -1.97 -4.94 -14.10
N THR A 87 -1.07 -4.03 -14.49
CA THR A 87 -1.11 -3.38 -15.82
C THR A 87 -0.40 -4.17 -16.90
N ASP A 88 0.41 -5.16 -16.50
CA ASP A 88 1.34 -5.89 -17.37
C ASP A 88 0.98 -7.40 -17.48
N LEU A 89 -0.15 -7.80 -16.88
CA LEU A 89 -0.72 -9.14 -16.93
C LEU A 89 -1.36 -9.44 -18.28
#